data_AF-A0A7S3T122-F1
#
_entry.id   AF-A0A7S3T122-F1
#
_cell.length_a   1.000
_cell.length_b   1.000
_cell.length_c   1.000
_cell.angle_alpha   90.00
_cell.angle_beta   90.00
_cell.angle_gamma   90.00
#
_symmetry.space_group_name_H-M   'P 1'
#
loop_
_entity.id
_entity.type
_entity.pdbx_description
1 polymer ?
#
loop_
_entity_poly.entity_id
_entity_poly.type
_entity_poly.pdbx_seq_one_letter_code
_entity_poly.pdbx_strand_id
1 'polypeptide(L)'
;TGGRYSGLCDKDGCDFNHYRMGEQKYYGASSDFEVDSSKPMTVVTQFLTVDGTDSGDLKEIRRFYVQDGKEIPNSRATILGADAGNVLTDDFCTAQKTAFGDVDHHAQLGGLKKMGEALDRGMVLVLSLWDDSQVNMLWLDAAYPTNEPLSKPGVA
;
A
#
# COMPACT_ATOMS: atom_id res chain seq x y z
N THR A 1 -5.01 24.55 0.72
CA THR A 1 -3.71 24.42 1.42
C THR A 1 -2.66 23.99 0.40
N GLY A 2 -1.82 24.93 -0.07
CA GLY A 2 -0.97 24.75 -1.26
C GLY A 2 0.42 24.15 -1.03
N GLY A 3 0.60 23.26 -0.05
CA GLY A 3 1.93 22.75 0.32
C GLY A 3 2.00 21.26 0.65
N ARG A 4 1.06 20.45 0.16
CA ARG A 4 1.07 18.99 0.41
C ARG A 4 2.31 18.33 -0.19
N TYR A 5 2.70 18.75 -1.40
CA TYR A 5 3.81 18.20 -2.20
C TYR A 5 5.02 19.14 -2.29
N SER A 6 5.15 20.09 -1.38
CA SER A 6 6.28 21.03 -1.34
C SER A 6 7.21 20.79 -0.15
N GLY A 7 6.99 19.70 0.60
CA GLY A 7 7.76 19.36 1.79
C GLY A 7 8.84 18.31 1.52
N LEU A 8 9.60 17.97 2.57
CA LEU A 8 10.69 16.99 2.50
C LEU A 8 10.22 15.52 2.54
N CYS A 9 8.96 15.29 2.90
CA CYS A 9 8.40 13.94 3.05
C CYS A 9 7.28 13.71 2.04
N ASP A 10 7.21 12.49 1.53
CA ASP A 10 6.05 11.99 0.81
C ASP A 10 4.92 11.74 1.82
N LYS A 11 3.81 12.47 1.66
CA LYS A 11 2.64 12.38 2.55
C LYS A 11 1.62 11.36 2.07
N ASP A 12 1.63 11.03 0.78
CA ASP A 12 0.69 10.07 0.20
C ASP A 12 1.26 8.67 0.31
N GLY A 13 2.57 8.54 0.08
CA GLY A 13 3.22 7.24 -0.02
C GLY A 13 2.89 6.54 -1.34
N CYS A 14 3.43 5.34 -1.48
CA CYS A 14 3.01 4.35 -2.47
C CYS A 14 2.25 3.23 -1.75
N ASP A 15 0.91 3.28 -1.81
CA ASP A 15 0.03 2.40 -1.06
C ASP A 15 -0.34 1.12 -1.83
N PHE A 16 -0.59 0.05 -1.06
CA PHE A 16 -1.25 -1.17 -1.56
C PHE A 16 -2.43 -1.50 -0.63
N ASN A 17 -3.60 -0.98 -0.95
CA ASN A 17 -4.86 -1.35 -0.31
C ASN A 17 -5.62 -2.30 -1.24
N HIS A 18 -5.91 -3.53 -0.78
CA HIS A 18 -6.56 -4.56 -1.60
C HIS A 18 -7.85 -4.08 -2.26
N TYR A 19 -8.69 -3.35 -1.51
CA TYR A 19 -9.98 -2.85 -2.00
C TYR A 19 -9.77 -1.77 -3.07
N ARG A 20 -8.92 -0.78 -2.77
CA ARG A 20 -8.56 0.32 -3.69
C ARG A 20 -7.89 -0.20 -4.97
N MET A 21 -7.19 -1.33 -4.88
CA MET A 21 -6.55 -2.01 -6.00
C MET A 21 -7.47 -2.92 -6.82
N GLY A 22 -8.77 -2.98 -6.47
CA GLY A 22 -9.81 -3.68 -7.22
C GLY A 22 -10.29 -5.00 -6.61
N GLU A 23 -9.68 -5.48 -5.53
CA GLU A 23 -9.97 -6.77 -4.89
C GLU A 23 -10.87 -6.61 -3.67
N GLN A 24 -12.14 -6.29 -3.93
CA GLN A 24 -13.12 -5.92 -2.89
C GLN A 24 -13.59 -7.07 -1.99
N LYS A 25 -13.28 -8.32 -2.34
CA LYS A 25 -13.60 -9.51 -1.53
C LYS A 25 -12.38 -10.16 -0.89
N TYR A 26 -11.23 -9.47 -0.90
CA TYR A 26 -10.01 -10.06 -0.37
C TYR A 26 -9.90 -9.93 1.16
N TYR A 27 -10.19 -8.77 1.75
CA TYR A 27 -10.07 -8.54 3.19
C TYR A 27 -11.39 -8.01 3.77
N GLY A 28 -11.96 -8.69 4.77
CA GLY A 28 -13.23 -8.28 5.37
C GLY A 28 -13.69 -9.15 6.54
N ALA A 29 -14.77 -8.77 7.22
CA ALA A 29 -15.17 -9.34 8.52
C ALA A 29 -16.18 -10.50 8.38
N SER A 30 -15.85 -11.51 7.58
CA SER A 30 -16.58 -12.78 7.51
C SER A 30 -15.73 -13.85 6.81
N SER A 31 -16.19 -15.09 6.86
CA SER A 31 -15.60 -16.21 6.11
C SER A 31 -15.79 -16.11 4.59
N ASP A 32 -16.48 -15.09 4.07
CA ASP A 32 -16.67 -14.88 2.63
C ASP A 32 -15.49 -14.13 1.98
N PHE A 33 -14.54 -13.66 2.80
CA PHE A 33 -13.33 -12.98 2.36
C PHE A 33 -12.13 -13.94 2.40
N GLU A 34 -11.15 -13.72 1.51
CA GLU A 34 -9.90 -14.50 1.49
C GLU A 34 -9.13 -14.37 2.81
N VAL A 35 -9.11 -13.17 3.39
CA VAL A 35 -8.60 -12.87 4.72
C VAL A 35 -9.77 -12.41 5.62
N ASP A 36 -10.15 -13.27 6.56
CA ASP A 36 -11.24 -13.01 7.51
C ASP A 36 -10.75 -12.18 8.69
N SER A 37 -10.98 -10.88 8.64
CA SER A 37 -10.62 -9.93 9.70
C SER A 37 -11.42 -10.08 11.00
N SER A 38 -12.46 -10.93 11.04
CA SER A 38 -13.13 -11.28 12.30
C SER A 38 -12.32 -12.23 13.19
N LYS A 39 -11.21 -12.78 12.66
CA LYS A 39 -10.30 -13.69 13.34
C LYS A 39 -8.86 -13.14 13.36
N PRO A 40 -8.02 -13.59 14.30
CA PRO A 40 -6.59 -13.32 14.25
C PRO A 40 -5.94 -13.79 12.94
N MET A 41 -4.90 -13.09 12.53
CA MET A 41 -4.09 -13.43 11.36
C MET A 41 -2.62 -13.07 11.62
N THR A 42 -1.73 -13.69 10.86
CA THR A 42 -0.33 -13.27 10.75
C THR A 42 -0.18 -12.43 9.50
N VAL A 43 0.41 -11.25 9.62
CA VAL A 43 0.74 -10.37 8.49
C VAL A 43 2.24 -10.47 8.25
N VAL A 44 2.65 -11.01 7.10
CA VAL A 44 4.07 -11.14 6.77
C VAL A 44 4.43 -10.11 5.72
N THR A 45 5.44 -9.28 6.02
CA THR A 45 5.99 -8.29 5.09
C THR A 45 7.47 -8.61 4.86
N GLN A 46 7.85 -8.78 3.59
CA GLN A 46 9.24 -9.05 3.21
C GLN A 46 9.80 -7.84 2.46
N PHE A 47 11.03 -7.47 2.77
CA PHE A 47 11.76 -6.36 2.15
C PHE A 47 12.91 -6.95 1.35
N LEU A 48 12.79 -6.95 0.02
CA LEU A 48 13.74 -7.60 -0.87
C LEU A 48 14.64 -6.57 -1.52
N THR A 49 15.94 -6.86 -1.48
CA THR A 49 16.97 -6.04 -2.10
C THR A 49 17.30 -6.52 -3.51
N VAL A 50 17.92 -5.64 -4.31
CA VAL A 50 18.28 -5.92 -5.70
C VAL A 50 19.11 -7.19 -5.90
N ASP A 51 19.97 -7.53 -4.93
CA ASP A 51 20.92 -8.63 -4.99
C ASP A 51 20.68 -9.72 -3.92
N GLY A 52 19.62 -9.57 -3.11
CA GLY A 52 19.28 -10.49 -2.04
C GLY A 52 20.22 -10.41 -0.82
N THR A 53 21.01 -9.34 -0.69
CA THR A 53 21.88 -9.09 0.46
C THR A 53 21.35 -7.96 1.33
N ASP A 54 21.82 -7.89 2.57
CA ASP A 54 21.48 -6.81 3.52
C ASP A 54 22.04 -5.44 3.12
N SER A 55 22.92 -5.38 2.11
CA SER A 55 23.55 -4.13 1.63
C SER A 55 23.00 -3.63 0.28
N GLY A 56 22.16 -4.42 -0.39
CA GLY A 56 21.57 -4.03 -1.66
C GLY A 56 20.45 -3.00 -1.48
N ASP A 57 20.23 -2.15 -2.49
CA ASP A 57 19.10 -1.22 -2.49
C ASP A 57 17.76 -2.00 -2.38
N LEU A 58 16.81 -1.50 -1.57
CA LEU A 58 15.45 -2.03 -1.51
C LEU A 58 14.79 -1.92 -2.90
N LYS A 59 14.30 -3.05 -3.39
CA LYS A 59 13.68 -3.17 -4.72
C LYS A 59 12.19 -3.47 -4.65
N GLU A 60 11.77 -4.24 -3.65
CA GLU A 60 10.44 -4.82 -3.63
C GLU A 60 9.95 -5.05 -2.20
N ILE A 61 8.69 -4.72 -1.92
CA ILE A 61 8.01 -5.08 -0.67
C ILE A 61 6.91 -6.10 -1.00
N ARG A 62 7.02 -7.29 -0.42
CA ARG A 62 6.02 -8.37 -0.58
C ARG A 62 5.17 -8.50 0.65
N ARG A 63 3.92 -8.91 0.44
CA ARG A 63 2.96 -9.24 1.49
C ARG A 63 2.44 -10.66 1.28
N PHE A 64 2.19 -11.34 2.38
CA PHE A 64 1.22 -12.45 2.43
C PHE A 64 0.65 -12.54 3.84
N TYR A 65 -0.40 -13.33 4.00
CA TYR A 65 -1.04 -13.57 5.29
C TYR A 65 -0.96 -15.05 5.66
N VAL A 66 -1.04 -15.34 6.95
CA VAL A 66 -1.29 -16.70 7.45
C VAL A 66 -2.48 -16.66 8.38
N GLN A 67 -3.53 -17.41 8.04
CA GLN A 67 -4.73 -17.54 8.86
C GLN A 67 -5.15 -19.01 8.91
N ASP A 68 -5.52 -19.49 10.09
CA ASP A 68 -5.86 -20.90 10.34
C ASP A 68 -4.81 -21.89 9.80
N GLY A 69 -3.52 -21.51 9.90
CA GLY A 69 -2.38 -22.30 9.44
C GLY A 69 -2.18 -22.35 7.93
N LYS A 70 -2.94 -21.58 7.15
CA LYS A 70 -2.84 -21.51 5.68
C LYS A 70 -2.21 -20.20 5.24
N GLU A 71 -1.25 -20.30 4.33
CA GLU A 71 -0.69 -19.14 3.63
C GLU A 71 -1.69 -18.61 2.60
N ILE A 72 -1.89 -17.29 2.59
CA ILE A 72 -2.79 -16.56 1.69
C ILE A 72 -1.92 -15.49 0.99
N PRO A 73 -1.61 -15.68 -0.31
CA PRO A 73 -0.82 -14.71 -1.09
C PRO A 73 -1.51 -13.36 -1.19
N ASN A 74 -0.74 -12.28 -1.31
CA ASN A 74 -1.31 -10.93 -1.52
C ASN A 74 -2.23 -10.88 -2.76
N SER A 75 -3.30 -10.09 -2.65
CA SER A 75 -4.24 -9.80 -3.74
C SER A 75 -3.52 -9.16 -4.93
N ARG A 76 -4.05 -9.33 -6.15
CA ARG A 76 -3.51 -8.65 -7.33
C ARG A 76 -4.05 -7.23 -7.44
N ALA A 77 -3.32 -6.34 -8.11
CA ALA A 77 -3.81 -5.00 -8.42
C ALA A 77 -4.58 -4.96 -9.74
N THR A 78 -5.77 -5.56 -9.74
CA THR A 78 -6.59 -5.73 -10.95
C THR A 78 -7.00 -4.41 -11.60
N ILE A 79 -7.08 -3.32 -10.84
CA ILE A 79 -7.39 -1.99 -11.36
C ILE A 79 -6.31 -1.44 -12.32
N LEU A 80 -5.07 -1.95 -12.22
CA LEU A 80 -3.94 -1.56 -13.08
C LEU A 80 -3.77 -2.51 -14.29
N GLY A 81 -4.66 -3.49 -14.43
CA GLY A 81 -4.64 -4.48 -15.52
C GLY A 81 -4.05 -5.83 -15.10
N ALA A 82 -4.10 -6.80 -16.03
CA ALA A 82 -3.79 -8.20 -15.75
C ALA A 82 -2.35 -8.44 -15.29
N ASP A 83 -1.40 -7.58 -15.69
CA ASP A 83 0.03 -7.77 -15.46
C ASP A 83 0.59 -7.03 -14.23
N ALA A 84 -0.23 -6.26 -13.51
CA ALA A 84 0.22 -5.38 -12.44
C ALA A 84 0.79 -6.09 -11.19
N GLY A 85 0.60 -7.40 -11.06
CA GLY A 85 1.16 -8.19 -9.95
C GLY A 85 0.52 -7.87 -8.60
N ASN A 86 1.26 -8.14 -7.52
CA ASN A 86 0.80 -8.07 -6.12
C ASN A 86 1.91 -7.63 -5.15
N VAL A 87 2.88 -6.84 -5.64
CA VAL A 87 4.06 -6.43 -4.88
C VAL A 87 4.33 -4.95 -5.11
N LEU A 88 4.84 -4.26 -4.09
CA LEU A 88 5.23 -2.86 -4.21
C LEU A 88 6.63 -2.78 -4.81
N THR A 89 6.72 -2.15 -5.98
CA THR A 89 7.94 -1.80 -6.72
C THR A 89 7.82 -0.35 -7.18
N ASP A 90 8.93 0.32 -7.53
CA ASP A 90 8.84 1.68 -8.07
C ASP A 90 7.97 1.73 -9.35
N ASP A 91 8.05 0.71 -10.22
CA ASP A 91 7.20 0.59 -11.42
C ASP A 91 5.71 0.48 -11.07
N PHE A 92 5.37 -0.32 -10.04
CA PHE A 92 4.01 -0.40 -9.52
C PHE A 92 3.54 0.96 -9.02
N CYS A 93 4.37 1.66 -8.24
CA CYS A 93 4.04 2.98 -7.69
C CYS A 93 3.72 3.99 -8.79
N THR A 94 4.58 4.09 -9.80
CA THR A 94 4.35 5.00 -10.93
C THR A 94 3.12 4.61 -11.74
N ALA A 95 2.88 3.31 -11.97
CA ALA A 95 1.68 2.84 -12.67
C ALA A 95 0.41 3.17 -11.88
N GLN A 96 0.42 2.94 -10.56
CA GLN A 96 -0.68 3.25 -9.64
C GLN A 96 -1.00 4.76 -9.65
N LYS A 97 0.01 5.60 -9.41
CA LYS A 97 -0.17 7.05 -9.37
C LYS A 97 -0.66 7.60 -10.70
N THR A 98 -0.13 7.09 -11.81
CA THR A 98 -0.59 7.44 -13.16
C THR A 98 -2.05 7.05 -13.38
N ALA A 99 -2.44 5.82 -13.03
CA ALA A 99 -3.81 5.33 -13.22
C ALA A 99 -4.84 6.11 -12.38
N PHE A 100 -4.45 6.58 -11.20
CA PHE A 100 -5.35 7.31 -10.30
C PHE A 100 -5.31 8.82 -10.52
N GLY A 101 -4.34 9.32 -11.30
CA GLY A 101 -4.12 10.75 -11.49
C GLY A 101 -3.54 11.44 -10.25
N ASP A 102 -2.87 10.69 -9.39
CA ASP A 102 -2.21 11.16 -8.18
C ASP A 102 -0.80 11.72 -8.52
N VAL A 103 -0.28 12.62 -7.68
CA VAL A 103 1.11 13.10 -7.82
C VAL A 103 2.07 12.01 -7.35
N ASP A 104 2.99 11.58 -8.21
CA ASP A 104 4.04 10.62 -7.84
C ASP A 104 5.18 11.30 -7.07
N HIS A 105 4.88 11.77 -5.86
CA HIS A 105 5.86 12.38 -4.97
C HIS A 105 6.83 11.34 -4.39
N HIS A 106 6.40 10.07 -4.31
CA HIS A 106 7.23 8.93 -3.95
C HIS A 106 8.46 8.83 -4.87
N ALA A 107 8.24 8.80 -6.20
CA ALA A 107 9.33 8.79 -7.16
C ALA A 107 10.18 10.08 -7.10
N GLN A 108 9.55 11.24 -6.94
CA GLN A 108 10.27 12.53 -6.83
C GLN A 108 11.23 12.58 -5.64
N LEU A 109 10.88 11.90 -4.54
CA LEU A 109 11.71 11.83 -3.34
C LEU A 109 12.62 10.59 -3.28
N GLY A 110 12.76 9.85 -4.38
CA GLY A 110 13.75 8.78 -4.54
C GLY A 110 13.26 7.36 -4.24
N GLY A 111 11.94 7.17 -4.16
CA GLY A 111 11.27 5.89 -4.23
C GLY A 111 11.72 4.85 -3.20
N LEU A 112 11.63 3.58 -3.58
CA LEU A 112 11.98 2.46 -2.70
C LEU A 112 13.45 2.48 -2.28
N LYS A 113 14.36 2.98 -3.12
CA LYS A 113 15.76 3.16 -2.74
C LYS A 113 15.88 4.05 -1.49
N LYS A 114 15.21 5.21 -1.47
CA LYS A 114 15.25 6.10 -0.30
C LYS A 114 14.55 5.54 0.92
N MET A 115 13.51 4.71 0.73
CA MET A 115 12.93 3.93 1.82
C MET A 115 13.90 2.87 2.36
N GLY A 116 14.63 2.18 1.49
CA GLY A 116 15.69 1.22 1.86
C GLY A 116 16.79 1.87 2.69
N GLU A 117 17.30 3.03 2.27
CA GLU A 117 18.30 3.79 3.05
C GLU A 117 17.80 4.15 4.47
N ALA A 118 16.48 4.34 4.66
CA ALA A 118 15.90 4.58 5.97
C ALA A 118 15.85 3.29 6.82
N LEU A 119 15.51 2.15 6.21
CA LEU A 119 15.55 0.84 6.87
C LEU A 119 16.97 0.49 7.31
N ASP A 120 17.98 0.75 6.47
CA ASP A 120 19.40 0.47 6.76
C ASP A 120 19.93 1.23 7.98
N ARG A 121 19.43 2.46 8.21
CA ARG A 121 19.79 3.26 9.39
C ARG A 121 19.15 2.73 10.68
N GLY A 122 18.20 1.80 10.57
CA GLY A 122 17.37 1.33 11.66
C GLY A 122 16.15 2.22 11.88
N MET A 123 14.99 1.57 12.04
CA MET A 123 13.72 2.22 12.35
C MET A 123 13.15 1.67 13.67
N VAL A 124 12.30 2.47 14.32
CA VAL A 124 11.62 2.08 15.56
C VAL A 124 10.24 1.51 15.23
N LEU A 125 9.87 0.39 15.88
CA LEU A 125 8.52 -0.17 15.78
C LEU A 125 7.53 0.71 16.57
N VAL A 126 6.44 1.11 15.90
CA VAL A 126 5.35 1.89 16.50
C VAL A 126 4.07 1.05 16.49
N LEU A 127 3.34 1.03 17.60
CA LEU A 127 2.00 0.46 17.72
C LEU A 127 1.05 1.55 18.23
N SER A 128 -0.04 1.79 17.51
CA SER A 128 -1.00 2.86 17.84
C SER A 128 -2.43 2.48 17.45
N LEU A 129 -3.39 3.19 18.03
CA LEU A 129 -4.82 3.15 17.71
C LEU A 129 -5.38 4.57 17.84
N TRP A 130 -6.00 5.08 16.77
CA TRP A 130 -6.43 6.48 16.67
C TRP A 130 -7.58 6.62 15.67
N ASP A 131 -8.38 7.68 15.84
CA ASP A 131 -9.33 8.18 14.85
C ASP A 131 -8.74 9.39 14.11
N ASP A 132 -9.24 9.69 12.92
CA ASP A 132 -8.71 10.77 12.09
C ASP A 132 -9.65 11.98 12.09
N SER A 133 -9.33 12.99 12.89
CA SER A 133 -10.13 14.22 12.96
C SER A 133 -10.02 15.12 11.73
N GLN A 134 -9.10 14.86 10.79
CA GLN A 134 -8.90 15.69 9.61
C GLN A 134 -9.76 15.22 8.44
N VAL A 135 -9.79 13.91 8.22
CA VAL A 135 -10.47 13.31 7.06
C VAL A 135 -11.27 12.05 7.41
N ASN A 136 -11.58 11.83 8.69
CA ASN A 136 -12.50 10.81 9.20
C ASN A 136 -12.19 9.38 8.74
N MET A 137 -10.91 9.07 8.53
CA MET A 137 -10.39 7.78 8.05
C MET A 137 -10.85 7.41 6.63
N LEU A 138 -11.49 8.34 5.90
CA LEU A 138 -12.09 8.08 4.60
C LEU A 138 -11.07 7.64 3.54
N TRP A 139 -9.81 8.05 3.68
CA TRP A 139 -8.71 7.62 2.79
C TRP A 139 -8.36 6.14 2.91
N LEU A 140 -8.82 5.47 3.97
CA LEU A 140 -8.53 4.07 4.25
C LEU A 140 -9.72 3.15 3.95
N ASP A 141 -10.94 3.55 4.34
CA ASP A 141 -12.11 2.67 4.39
C ASP A 141 -13.36 3.18 3.65
N ALA A 142 -13.25 4.29 2.92
CA ALA A 142 -14.38 4.88 2.22
C ALA A 142 -13.95 5.55 0.90
N ALA A 143 -14.91 6.21 0.25
CA ALA A 143 -14.66 7.00 -0.93
C ALA A 143 -13.88 8.28 -0.60
N TYR A 144 -12.71 8.45 -1.20
CA TYR A 144 -11.89 9.65 -1.03
C TYR A 144 -11.20 10.09 -2.33
N PRO A 145 -11.33 11.35 -2.77
CA PRO A 145 -12.15 12.42 -2.18
C PRO A 145 -13.66 12.16 -2.29
N THR A 146 -14.45 12.67 -1.34
CA THR A 146 -15.91 12.41 -1.24
C THR A 146 -16.74 13.06 -2.34
N ASN A 147 -16.15 13.96 -3.14
CA ASN A 147 -16.79 14.67 -4.24
C ASN A 147 -16.46 14.08 -5.62
N GLU A 148 -15.74 12.97 -5.67
CA GLU A 148 -15.42 12.23 -6.90
C GLU A 148 -16.32 10.99 -7.04
N PRO A 149 -16.62 10.54 -8.26
CA PRO A 149 -17.47 9.37 -8.46
C PRO A 149 -16.73 8.09 -8.06
N LEU A 150 -17.43 7.14 -7.42
CA LEU A 150 -16.89 5.82 -7.03
C LEU A 150 -16.31 5.02 -8.21
N SER A 151 -16.77 5.29 -9.43
CA SER A 151 -16.27 4.63 -10.64
C SER A 151 -14.91 5.16 -11.10
N LYS A 152 -14.41 6.27 -10.53
CA LYS A 152 -13.08 6.78 -10.84
C LYS A 152 -12.03 5.92 -10.11
N PRO A 153 -11.03 5.39 -10.83
CA PRO A 153 -9.97 4.59 -10.22
C PRO A 153 -9.29 5.31 -9.05
N GLY A 154 -9.09 4.58 -7.95
CA GLY A 154 -8.42 5.09 -6.75
C GLY A 154 -9.29 5.87 -5.77
N VAL A 155 -10.58 6.07 -6.06
CA VAL A 155 -11.52 6.76 -5.16
C VAL A 155 -12.13 5.83 -4.12
N ALA A 156 -12.58 4.65 -4.54
CA ALA A 156 -13.27 3.67 -3.69
C ALA A 156 -12.31 2.80 -2.89
#